data_AF-A0A558NJ87-F1
#
_entry.id   AF-A0A558NJ87-F1
#
_cell.length_a   1.000
_cell.length_b   1.000
_cell.length_c   1.000
_cell.angle_alpha   90.00
_cell.angle_beta   90.00
_cell.angle_gamma   90.00
#
_symmetry.space_group_name_H-M   'P 1'
#
loop_
_entity.id
_entity.type
_entity.pdbx_description
1 polymer ?
#
loop_
_entity_poly.entity_id
_entity_poly.type
_entity_poly.pdbx_seq_one_letter_code
_entity_poly.pdbx_strand_id
1 'polypeptide(L)'
;MAMSAEPSAPSPLQVLARVNRALEDAGLSDNRAQREPLPLFTELLNDWFVCQDLNEQQMEWSIALPLLLQTMTALELSESIRSVFEETLQLCRAHGTLSVWTRRELESRFRSLQADIEKENQRLQIPAGY
;
A
#
# COMPACT_ATOMS: atom_id res chain seq x y z
N MET A 1 57.18 11.08 -25.50
CA MET A 1 55.86 11.73 -25.38
C MET A 1 54.95 10.78 -24.62
N ALA A 2 54.62 11.08 -23.37
CA ALA A 2 53.66 10.29 -22.59
C ALA A 2 52.26 10.81 -22.94
N MET A 3 51.46 9.99 -23.64
CA MET A 3 50.04 10.27 -23.82
C MET A 3 49.35 10.03 -22.49
N SER A 4 49.12 11.11 -21.74
CA SER A 4 48.24 11.12 -20.58
C SER A 4 46.82 10.82 -21.08
N ALA A 5 46.40 9.57 -21.00
CA ALA A 5 45.01 9.20 -21.25
C ALA A 5 44.16 9.93 -20.20
N GLU A 6 43.42 10.95 -20.63
CA GLU A 6 42.43 11.60 -19.78
C GLU A 6 41.48 10.53 -19.24
N PRO A 7 41.18 10.50 -17.93
CA PRO A 7 40.25 9.53 -17.40
C PRO A 7 38.89 9.81 -18.05
N SER A 8 38.45 8.89 -18.91
CA SER A 8 37.16 8.95 -19.57
C SER A 8 36.08 9.16 -18.51
N ALA A 9 35.23 10.17 -18.73
CA ALA A 9 34.14 10.46 -17.82
C ALA A 9 33.34 9.16 -17.56
N PRO A 10 33.03 8.85 -16.30
CA PRO A 10 32.36 7.60 -15.97
C PRO A 10 31.02 7.54 -16.70
N SER A 11 30.70 6.36 -17.24
CA SER A 11 29.41 6.18 -17.89
C SER A 11 28.28 6.35 -16.88
N PRO A 12 27.06 6.72 -17.30
CA PRO A 12 25.91 6.85 -16.40
C PRO A 12 25.69 5.60 -15.52
N LEU A 13 25.96 4.41 -16.05
CA LEU A 13 25.91 3.15 -15.31
C LEU A 13 26.99 3.03 -14.24
N GLN A 14 28.21 3.51 -14.52
CA GLN A 14 29.30 3.53 -13.53
C GLN A 14 29.03 4.55 -12.42
N VAL A 15 28.40 5.68 -12.75
CA VAL A 15 27.95 6.67 -11.76
C VAL A 15 26.86 6.05 -10.87
N LEU A 16 25.86 5.40 -11.46
CA LEU A 16 24.80 4.71 -10.70
C LEU A 16 25.35 3.60 -9.78
N ALA A 17 26.30 2.80 -10.27
CA ALA A 17 26.94 1.76 -9.46
C ALA A 17 27.71 2.36 -8.26
N ARG A 18 28.39 3.49 -8.45
CA ARG A 18 29.08 4.20 -7.36
C ARG A 18 28.10 4.78 -6.35
N VAL A 19 26.96 5.32 -6.81
CA VAL A 19 25.92 5.84 -5.92
C VAL A 19 25.28 4.71 -5.11
N ASN A 20 24.93 3.58 -5.74
CA ASN A 20 24.38 2.43 -5.03
C ASN A 20 25.36 1.90 -3.96
N ARG A 21 26.64 1.79 -4.31
CA ARG A 21 27.67 1.37 -3.36
C ARG A 21 27.85 2.37 -2.21
N ALA A 22 27.79 3.67 -2.47
CA ALA A 22 27.85 4.68 -1.42
C ALA A 22 26.62 4.64 -0.50
N LEU A 23 25.44 4.29 -1.03
CA LEU A 23 24.24 4.05 -0.23
C LEU A 23 24.37 2.79 0.63
N GLU A 24 24.93 1.70 0.09
CA GLU A 24 25.27 0.49 0.84
C GLU A 24 26.28 0.75 1.95
N ASP A 25 27.39 1.42 1.64
CA ASP A 25 28.46 1.76 2.58
C ASP A 25 27.97 2.69 3.71
N ALA A 26 26.94 3.51 3.44
CA ALA A 26 26.31 4.39 4.41
C ALA A 26 25.25 3.68 5.28
N GLY A 27 25.02 2.37 5.11
CA GLY A 27 23.92 1.65 5.75
C GLY A 27 22.53 2.13 5.30
N LEU A 28 22.47 2.87 4.18
CA LEU A 28 21.25 3.39 3.55
C LEU A 28 20.72 2.43 2.48
N SER A 29 21.36 1.29 2.25
CA SER A 29 20.83 0.21 1.41
C SER A 29 19.58 -0.44 2.01
N ASP A 30 19.41 -0.34 3.33
CA ASP A 30 18.53 -1.23 4.09
C ASP A 30 17.16 -0.66 4.47
N ASN A 31 16.72 0.41 3.81
CA ASN A 31 15.33 0.88 3.93
C ASN A 31 14.67 1.17 2.59
N ARG A 32 15.11 0.49 1.53
CA ARG A 32 14.14 0.05 0.53
C ARG A 32 13.50 -1.22 1.08
N ALA A 33 12.75 -1.10 2.18
CA ALA A 33 11.66 -2.04 2.39
C ALA A 33 10.93 -2.03 1.04
N GLN A 34 11.05 -3.12 0.28
CA GLN A 34 10.26 -3.28 -0.92
C GLN A 34 8.85 -2.99 -0.44
N ARG A 35 8.26 -1.87 -0.88
CA ARG A 35 6.88 -1.54 -0.56
C ARG A 35 6.05 -2.53 -1.34
N GLU A 36 6.02 -3.74 -0.82
CA GLU A 36 5.25 -4.83 -1.36
C GLU A 36 3.79 -4.36 -1.32
N PRO A 37 3.04 -4.51 -2.42
CA PRO A 37 1.73 -3.87 -2.52
C PRO A 37 0.76 -4.24 -1.39
N LEU A 38 0.76 -5.49 -0.93
CA LEU A 38 -0.12 -5.95 0.14
C LEU A 38 0.24 -5.39 1.54
N PRO A 39 1.50 -5.50 2.01
CA PRO A 39 1.92 -4.85 3.24
C PRO A 39 1.61 -3.35 3.24
N LEU A 40 1.96 -2.64 2.17
CA LEU A 40 1.69 -1.21 2.06
C LEU A 40 0.19 -0.90 2.12
N PHE A 41 -0.65 -1.67 1.43
CA PHE A 41 -2.09 -1.48 1.49
C PHE A 41 -2.64 -1.68 2.90
N THR A 42 -2.09 -2.63 3.65
CA THR A 42 -2.49 -2.91 5.03
C THR A 42 -2.07 -1.78 5.96
N GLU A 43 -0.86 -1.24 5.79
CA GLU A 43 -0.37 -0.08 6.54
C GLU A 43 -1.26 1.14 6.29
N LEU A 44 -1.51 1.49 5.02
CA LEU A 44 -2.36 2.64 4.67
C LEU A 44 -3.81 2.46 5.13
N LEU A 45 -4.31 1.22 5.14
CA LEU A 45 -5.64 0.92 5.67
C LEU A 45 -5.70 1.12 7.20
N ASN A 46 -4.67 0.70 7.92
CA ASN A 46 -4.58 0.95 9.37
C ASN A 46 -4.44 2.44 9.68
N ASP A 47 -3.63 3.18 8.91
CA ASP A 47 -3.52 4.64 9.04
C ASP A 47 -4.89 5.31 8.80
N TRP A 48 -5.65 4.81 7.83
CA TRP A 48 -7.01 5.28 7.61
C TRP A 48 -7.95 4.94 8.79
N PHE A 49 -7.84 3.75 9.40
CA PHE A 49 -8.59 3.42 10.62
C PHE A 49 -8.29 4.36 11.79
N VAL A 50 -7.03 4.74 11.97
CA VAL A 50 -6.63 5.74 12.97
C VAL A 50 -7.34 7.08 12.71
N CYS A 51 -7.45 7.50 11.45
CA CYS A 51 -8.19 8.72 11.06
C CYS A 51 -9.71 8.61 11.32
N GLN A 52 -10.25 7.39 11.52
CA GLN A 52 -11.63 7.16 11.94
C GLN A 52 -11.78 6.99 13.46
N ASP A 53 -10.75 7.36 14.23
CA ASP A 53 -10.70 7.26 15.70
C ASP A 53 -10.87 5.80 16.22
N LEU A 54 -10.53 4.79 15.42
CA LEU A 54 -10.50 3.40 15.86
C LEU A 54 -9.26 3.13 16.72
N ASN A 55 -9.44 2.46 17.84
CA ASN A 55 -8.32 2.02 18.69
C ASN A 55 -7.70 0.71 18.17
N GLU A 56 -6.54 0.31 18.71
CA GLU A 56 -5.79 -0.88 18.29
C GLU A 56 -6.61 -2.17 18.28
N GLN A 57 -7.58 -2.32 19.21
CA GLN A 57 -8.45 -3.50 19.29
C GLN A 57 -9.55 -3.49 18.23
N GLN A 58 -9.86 -2.31 17.68
CA GLN A 58 -10.88 -2.10 16.65
C GLN A 58 -10.32 -2.09 15.24
N MET A 59 -8.99 -2.04 15.05
CA MET A 59 -8.34 -2.03 13.74
C MET A 59 -8.42 -3.37 13.00
N GLU A 60 -8.86 -4.45 13.65
CA GLU A 60 -9.15 -5.69 12.93
C GLU A 60 -10.37 -5.48 12.03
N TRP A 61 -10.24 -5.76 10.73
CA TRP A 61 -11.31 -5.53 9.75
C TRP A 61 -12.67 -6.11 10.15
N SER A 62 -12.69 -7.30 10.75
CA SER A 62 -13.92 -7.97 11.19
C SER A 62 -14.66 -7.19 12.30
N ILE A 63 -13.94 -6.36 13.06
CA ILE A 63 -14.44 -5.51 14.15
C ILE A 63 -14.67 -4.09 13.63
N ALA A 64 -13.75 -3.54 12.83
CA ALA A 64 -13.83 -2.20 12.24
C ALA A 64 -15.07 -2.07 11.36
N LEU A 65 -15.32 -3.03 10.47
CA LEU A 65 -16.35 -2.96 9.46
C LEU A 65 -17.76 -2.64 10.03
N PRO A 66 -18.30 -3.40 11.00
CA PRO A 66 -19.61 -3.10 11.58
C PRO A 66 -19.63 -1.78 12.36
N LEU A 67 -18.51 -1.32 12.92
CA LEU A 67 -18.42 -0.04 13.61
C LEU A 67 -18.46 1.13 12.61
N LEU A 68 -17.68 1.03 11.53
CA LEU A 68 -17.64 2.03 10.46
C LEU A 68 -19.01 2.17 9.80
N LEU A 69 -19.72 1.06 9.54
CA LEU A 69 -21.06 1.10 8.98
C LEU A 69 -22.14 1.68 9.92
N GLN A 70 -21.82 1.95 11.19
CA GLN A 70 -22.69 2.73 12.09
C GLN A 70 -22.49 4.25 11.91
N THR A 71 -21.34 4.68 11.41
CA THR A 71 -20.96 6.10 11.32
C THR A 71 -20.94 6.64 9.89
N MET A 72 -20.76 5.76 8.89
CA MET A 72 -20.77 6.13 7.47
C MET A 72 -21.56 5.11 6.64
N THR A 73 -21.99 5.54 5.46
CA THR A 73 -22.70 4.67 4.52
C THR A 73 -21.75 3.65 3.88
N ALA A 74 -22.30 2.52 3.43
CA ALA A 74 -21.53 1.53 2.68
C ALA A 74 -20.88 2.10 1.41
N LEU A 75 -21.51 3.11 0.77
CA LEU A 75 -20.94 3.78 -0.39
C LEU A 75 -19.69 4.60 -0.02
N GLU A 76 -19.77 5.41 1.03
CA GLU A 76 -18.65 6.23 1.53
C GLU A 76 -17.48 5.36 2.01
N LEU A 77 -17.78 4.25 2.69
CA LEU A 77 -16.77 3.29 3.10
C LEU A 77 -16.08 2.66 1.87
N SER A 78 -16.88 2.18 0.90
CA SER A 78 -16.34 1.60 -0.33
C SER A 78 -15.50 2.58 -1.16
N GLU A 79 -15.86 3.86 -1.18
CA GLU A 79 -15.06 4.93 -1.80
C GLU A 79 -13.75 5.17 -1.04
N SER A 80 -13.79 5.22 0.30
CA SER A 80 -12.59 5.39 1.12
C SER A 80 -11.58 4.26 0.92
N ILE A 81 -12.05 3.00 0.95
CA ILE A 81 -11.20 1.83 0.69
C ILE A 81 -10.62 1.86 -0.74
N ARG A 82 -11.38 2.37 -1.72
CA ARG A 82 -10.91 2.53 -3.09
C ARG A 82 -9.79 3.57 -3.19
N SER A 83 -9.92 4.69 -2.49
CA SER A 83 -8.86 5.71 -2.44
C SER A 83 -7.56 5.14 -1.87
N VAL A 84 -7.62 4.38 -0.77
CA VAL A 84 -6.46 3.70 -0.17
C VAL A 84 -5.81 2.71 -1.17
N PHE A 85 -6.64 1.96 -1.91
CA PHE A 85 -6.15 1.03 -2.94
C PHE A 85 -5.47 1.77 -4.11
N GLU A 86 -6.04 2.87 -4.59
CA GLU A 86 -5.46 3.68 -5.66
C GLU A 86 -4.14 4.33 -5.25
N GLU A 87 -4.06 4.83 -4.02
CA GLU A 87 -2.82 5.36 -3.45
C GLU A 87 -1.73 4.29 -3.38
N THR A 88 -2.08 3.09 -2.90
CA THR A 88 -1.16 1.94 -2.88
C THR A 88 -0.62 1.65 -4.27
N LEU A 89 -1.48 1.61 -5.29
CA LEU A 89 -1.07 1.37 -6.67
C LEU A 89 -0.10 2.44 -7.19
N GLN A 90 -0.37 3.72 -6.89
CA GLN A 90 0.47 4.83 -7.31
C GLN A 90 1.85 4.76 -6.66
N LEU A 91 1.92 4.50 -5.35
CA LEU A 91 3.17 4.35 -4.61
C LEU A 91 3.97 3.14 -5.11
N CYS A 92 3.34 1.98 -5.24
CA CYS A 92 4.03 0.77 -5.72
C CYS A 92 4.54 0.92 -7.16
N ARG A 93 3.79 1.63 -8.03
CA ARG A 93 4.25 1.96 -9.38
C ARG A 93 5.46 2.88 -9.35
N ALA A 94 5.46 3.91 -8.51
CA ALA A 94 6.57 4.84 -8.38
C ALA A 94 7.86 4.17 -7.86
N HIS A 95 7.72 3.17 -7.00
CA HIS A 95 8.84 2.41 -6.43
C HIS A 95 9.23 1.17 -7.23
N GLY A 96 8.54 0.86 -8.33
CA GLY A 96 8.84 -0.29 -9.19
C GLY A 96 8.54 -1.66 -8.56
N THR A 97 7.73 -1.72 -7.50
CA THR A 97 7.35 -2.95 -6.79
C THR A 97 6.05 -3.57 -7.31
N LEU A 98 5.33 -2.87 -8.19
CA LEU A 98 4.06 -3.34 -8.76
C LEU A 98 4.27 -4.27 -9.97
N SER A 99 4.39 -5.57 -9.69
CA SER A 99 4.36 -6.62 -10.72
C SER A 99 2.92 -7.01 -11.10
N VAL A 100 2.75 -7.75 -12.21
CA VAL A 100 1.42 -8.29 -12.59
C VAL A 100 0.85 -9.20 -11.49
N TRP A 101 1.71 -9.98 -10.84
CA TRP A 101 1.30 -10.89 -9.77
C TRP A 101 0.84 -10.15 -8.52
N THR A 102 1.70 -9.27 -7.98
CA THR A 102 1.40 -8.50 -6.76
C THR A 102 0.22 -7.55 -6.95
N ARG A 103 0.03 -7.02 -8.18
CA ARG A 103 -1.17 -6.26 -8.53
C ARG A 103 -2.43 -7.12 -8.43
N ARG A 104 -2.44 -8.34 -8.99
CA ARG A 104 -3.60 -9.23 -8.92
C ARG A 104 -3.94 -9.61 -7.49
N GLU A 105 -2.91 -9.83 -6.68
CA GLU A 105 -3.05 -10.14 -5.26
C GLU A 105 -3.69 -8.97 -4.50
N LEU A 106 -3.21 -7.74 -4.73
CA LEU A 106 -3.80 -6.53 -4.17
C LEU A 106 -5.26 -6.33 -4.64
N GLU A 107 -5.54 -6.53 -5.94
CA GLU A 107 -6.90 -6.46 -6.49
C GLU A 107 -7.82 -7.52 -5.85
N SER A 108 -7.31 -8.72 -5.58
CA SER A 108 -8.07 -9.77 -4.90
C SER A 108 -8.42 -9.36 -3.47
N ARG A 109 -7.45 -8.82 -2.71
CA ARG A 109 -7.69 -8.31 -1.35
C ARG A 109 -8.70 -7.17 -1.36
N PHE A 110 -8.55 -6.20 -2.25
CA PHE A 110 -9.49 -5.09 -2.42
C PHE A 110 -10.92 -5.59 -2.69
N ARG A 111 -11.09 -6.52 -3.64
CA ARG A 111 -12.41 -7.11 -3.95
C ARG A 111 -13.01 -7.85 -2.76
N SER A 112 -12.18 -8.55 -1.96
CA SER A 112 -12.65 -9.20 -0.74
C SER A 112 -13.24 -8.20 0.25
N LEU A 113 -12.55 -7.08 0.49
CA LEU A 113 -13.05 -6.03 1.40
C LEU A 113 -14.36 -5.43 0.89
N GLN A 114 -14.46 -5.17 -0.42
CA GLN A 114 -15.71 -4.68 -1.04
C GLN A 114 -16.88 -5.66 -0.86
N ALA A 115 -16.63 -6.95 -1.05
CA ALA A 115 -17.63 -7.99 -0.82
C ALA A 115 -18.05 -8.08 0.66
N ASP A 116 -17.11 -7.90 1.59
CA ASP A 116 -17.41 -7.86 3.02
C ASP A 116 -18.31 -6.67 3.37
N ILE A 117 -18.03 -5.48 2.81
CA ILE A 117 -18.87 -4.27 3.00
C ILE A 117 -20.29 -4.53 2.51
N GLU A 118 -20.44 -5.08 1.30
CA GLU A 118 -21.76 -5.36 0.73
C GLU A 118 -22.54 -6.35 1.59
N LYS A 119 -21.88 -7.44 1.99
CA LYS A 119 -22.48 -8.48 2.84
C LYS A 119 -22.91 -7.94 4.20
N GLU A 120 -22.05 -7.14 4.83
CA GLU A 120 -22.34 -6.57 6.16
C GLU A 120 -23.45 -5.52 6.09
N ASN A 121 -23.44 -4.67 5.06
CA ASN A 121 -24.52 -3.72 4.83
C ASN A 121 -25.87 -4.42 4.60
N GLN A 122 -25.90 -5.51 3.83
CA GLN A 122 -27.10 -6.34 3.68
C GLN A 122 -27.54 -6.94 5.03
N ARG A 123 -26.60 -7.43 5.84
CA ARG A 123 -26.88 -7.97 7.19
C ARG A 123 -27.53 -6.93 8.10
N LEU A 124 -27.05 -5.69 8.07
CA LEU A 124 -27.58 -4.59 8.88
C LEU A 124 -28.95 -4.08 8.39
N GLN A 125 -29.28 -4.28 7.11
CA GLN A 125 -30.56 -3.90 6.53
C GLN A 125 -31.67 -4.94 6.73
N ILE A 126 -31.32 -6.19 7.08
CA ILE A 126 -32.32 -7.21 7.42
C ILE A 126 -32.83 -6.89 8.84
N PRO A 127 -34.11 -6.50 9.01
CA PRO A 127 -34.66 -6.32 10.34
C PRO A 127 -34.55 -7.63 11.11
N ALA A 128 -34.00 -7.58 12.32
CA ALA A 128 -34.00 -8.70 13.23
C ALA A 128 -35.45 -9.04 13.62
N GLY A 129 -36.11 -9.91 12.85
CA GLY A 129 -37.40 -10.52 13.22
C GLY A 129 -38.37 -10.68 12.05
N TYR A 130 -38.69 -11.92 11.71
CA TYR A 130 -39.84 -12.63 12.30
C TYR A 130 -39.45 -14.07 12.64
#